data_AF-A0A7Y7IVG0-F1
#
_entry.id   AF-A0A7Y7IVG0-F1
#
_cell.length_a   1.000
_cell.length_b   1.000
_cell.length_c   1.000
_cell.angle_alpha   90.00
_cell.angle_beta   90.00
_cell.angle_gamma   90.00
#
_symmetry.space_group_name_H-M   'P 1'
#
loop_
_entity.id
_entity.type
_entity.pdbx_description
1 polymer ?
#
loop_
_entity_poly.entity_id
_entity_poly.type
_entity_poly.pdbx_seq_one_letter_code
_entity_poly.pdbx_strand_id
1 'polypeptide(L)'
;MVVASPHSGRTYPPDFLARTRLDLPALRRSEDFHLDELLTDAPDLGASLLCATFPRIYCDANRAATELDPGMFTEPLPPGCDSTSPRVRAGLGVIPRISA
;
A
#
# COMPACT_ATOMS: atom_id res chain seq x y z
N MET A 1 -4.14 -14.33 -18.71
CA MET A 1 -3.22 -14.12 -17.56
C MET A 1 -3.48 -12.72 -17.01
N VAL A 2 -3.34 -12.51 -15.69
CA VAL A 2 -3.42 -11.18 -15.08
C VAL A 2 -2.11 -10.90 -14.37
N VAL A 3 -1.52 -9.75 -14.66
CA VAL A 3 -0.31 -9.21 -14.02
C VAL A 3 -0.74 -8.03 -13.16
N ALA A 4 -0.31 -7.99 -11.89
CA ALA A 4 -0.66 -6.93 -10.96
C ALA A 4 0.59 -6.19 -10.47
N SER A 5 0.52 -4.86 -10.47
CA SER A 5 1.53 -3.95 -9.90
C SER A 5 0.88 -3.13 -8.78
N PRO A 6 0.73 -3.70 -7.57
CA PRO A 6 -0.02 -3.07 -6.48
C PRO A 6 0.74 -1.91 -5.80
N HIS A 7 2.04 -1.76 -6.05
CA HIS A 7 2.94 -0.88 -5.30
C HIS A 7 3.62 0.22 -6.13
N SER A 8 3.28 0.33 -7.43
CA SER A 8 3.81 1.35 -8.34
C SER A 8 3.07 2.69 -8.30
N GLY A 9 1.92 2.72 -7.61
CA GLY A 9 1.09 3.90 -7.46
C GLY A 9 1.81 5.04 -6.75
N ARG A 10 1.70 6.24 -7.31
CA ARG A 10 2.41 7.46 -6.87
C ARG A 10 1.50 8.69 -6.78
N THR A 11 0.19 8.47 -6.80
CA THR A 11 -0.81 9.54 -6.59
C THR A 11 -1.09 9.68 -5.11
N TYR A 12 -0.45 10.66 -4.47
CA TYR A 12 -0.64 10.96 -3.06
C TYR A 12 -1.87 11.86 -2.87
N PRO A 13 -2.91 11.43 -2.12
CA PRO A 13 -4.04 12.30 -1.82
C PRO A 13 -3.59 13.57 -1.07
N PRO A 14 -4.05 14.78 -1.45
CA PRO A 14 -3.64 16.02 -0.80
C PRO A 14 -3.88 16.02 0.72
N ASP A 15 -5.02 15.51 1.16
CA ASP A 15 -5.36 15.41 2.59
C ASP A 15 -4.43 14.45 3.35
N PHE A 16 -3.91 13.42 2.68
CA PHE A 16 -2.92 12.53 3.26
C PHE A 16 -1.58 13.25 3.44
N LEU A 17 -1.13 13.98 2.42
CA LEU A 17 0.10 14.79 2.49
C LEU A 17 0.02 15.90 3.55
N ALA A 18 -1.17 16.47 3.77
CA ALA A 18 -1.39 17.49 4.79
C ALA A 18 -1.35 16.93 6.23
N ARG A 19 -1.61 15.63 6.42
CA ARG A 19 -1.72 14.99 7.75
C ARG A 19 -0.52 14.14 8.13
N THR A 20 0.19 13.59 7.16
CA THR A 20 1.36 12.75 7.39
C THR A 20 2.50 13.56 8.02
N ARG A 21 3.29 12.89 8.85
CA ARG A 21 4.51 13.47 9.48
C ARG A 21 5.76 13.27 8.63
N LEU A 22 5.63 12.62 7.47
CA LEU A 22 6.72 12.31 6.56
C LEU A 22 6.72 13.28 5.38
N ASP A 23 7.91 13.64 4.91
CA ASP A 23 8.04 14.36 3.65
C ASP A 23 7.85 13.42 2.45
N LEU A 24 7.59 14.00 1.27
CA LEU A 24 7.35 13.22 0.06
C LEU A 24 8.52 12.27 -0.27
N PRO A 25 9.81 12.67 -0.18
CA PRO A 25 10.92 11.76 -0.40
C PRO A 25 10.93 10.55 0.54
N ALA A 26 10.57 10.71 1.82
CA ALA A 26 10.45 9.58 2.74
C ALA A 26 9.31 8.63 2.33
N LEU A 27 8.14 9.17 1.98
CA LEU A 27 7.00 8.37 1.54
C LEU A 27 7.31 7.51 0.30
N ARG A 28 8.03 8.11 -0.67
CA ARG A 28 8.38 7.45 -1.93
C ARG A 28 9.35 6.28 -1.79
N ARG A 29 10.04 6.12 -0.66
CA ARG A 29 10.96 4.97 -0.43
C ARG A 29 10.25 3.62 -0.46
N SER A 30 8.96 3.62 -0.14
CA SER A 30 8.12 2.41 -0.15
C SER A 30 7.60 2.03 -1.54
N GLU A 31 7.75 2.88 -2.55
CA GLU A 31 7.23 2.63 -3.90
C GLU A 31 8.02 1.52 -4.60
N ASP A 32 7.32 0.62 -5.29
CA ASP A 32 7.91 -0.20 -6.34
C ASP A 32 8.00 0.67 -7.61
N PHE A 33 8.90 1.63 -7.56
CA PHE A 33 8.94 2.77 -8.48
C PHE A 33 9.09 2.34 -9.95
N HIS A 34 8.20 2.84 -10.82
CA HIS A 34 8.13 2.54 -12.26
C HIS A 34 7.94 1.06 -12.63
N LEU A 35 7.53 0.20 -11.69
CA LEU A 35 7.25 -1.20 -11.99
C LEU A 35 6.05 -1.36 -12.95
N ASP A 36 5.08 -0.45 -12.89
CA ASP A 36 4.00 -0.31 -13.87
C ASP A 36 4.55 -0.09 -15.30
N GLU A 37 5.53 0.80 -15.44
CA GLU A 37 6.13 1.13 -16.74
C GLU A 37 6.94 -0.04 -17.31
N LEU A 38 7.68 -0.77 -16.45
CA LEU A 38 8.40 -1.97 -16.85
C LEU A 38 7.47 -3.07 -17.40
N LEU A 39 6.21 -3.08 -16.98
CA LEU A 39 5.20 -4.07 -17.35
C LEU A 39 4.28 -3.61 -18.48
N THR A 40 4.55 -2.46 -19.11
CA THR A 40 3.68 -1.84 -20.14
C THR A 40 3.39 -2.77 -21.31
N ASP A 41 4.32 -3.67 -21.66
CA ASP A 41 4.17 -4.59 -22.81
C ASP A 41 3.27 -5.81 -22.50
N ALA A 42 2.87 -6.02 -21.23
CA ALA A 42 2.09 -7.19 -20.84
C ALA A 42 0.75 -7.34 -21.60
N PRO A 43 -0.04 -6.27 -21.85
CA PRO A 43 -1.24 -6.32 -22.70
C PRO A 43 -0.96 -6.78 -24.13
N ASP A 44 0.15 -6.35 -24.73
CA ASP A 44 0.53 -6.73 -26.09
C ASP A 44 0.90 -8.22 -26.19
N LEU A 45 1.32 -8.81 -25.07
CA LEU A 45 1.59 -10.24 -24.92
C LEU A 45 0.36 -11.06 -24.49
N GLY A 46 -0.83 -10.45 -24.45
CA GLY A 46 -2.10 -11.13 -24.14
C GLY A 46 -2.43 -11.23 -22.65
N ALA A 47 -1.81 -10.44 -21.78
CA ALA A 47 -2.10 -10.39 -20.35
C ALA A 47 -2.75 -9.06 -19.92
N SER A 48 -3.75 -9.10 -19.05
CA SER A 48 -4.28 -7.87 -18.45
C SER A 48 -3.29 -7.34 -17.41
N LEU A 49 -2.99 -6.03 -17.45
CA LEU A 49 -2.19 -5.34 -16.44
C LEU A 49 -3.11 -4.55 -15.48
N LEU A 50 -2.98 -4.80 -14.19
CA LEU A 50 -3.70 -4.07 -13.12
C LEU A 50 -2.70 -3.33 -12.24
N CYS A 51 -2.76 -1.99 -12.22
CA CYS A 51 -1.88 -1.15 -11.41
C CYS A 51 -2.69 -0.36 -10.38
N ALA A 52 -2.20 -0.30 -9.14
CA ALA A 52 -2.73 0.65 -8.16
C ALA A 52 -2.27 2.07 -8.52
N THR A 53 -3.15 3.05 -8.36
CA THR A 53 -2.81 4.46 -8.63
C THR A 53 -2.33 5.20 -7.38
N PHE A 54 -2.73 4.73 -6.20
CA PHE A 54 -2.35 5.24 -4.89
C PHE A 54 -1.12 4.50 -4.34
N PRO A 55 -0.30 5.16 -3.50
CA PRO A 55 0.90 4.54 -2.95
C PRO A 55 0.56 3.54 -1.86
N ARG A 56 1.34 2.47 -1.76
CA ARG A 56 1.13 1.42 -0.74
C ARG A 56 1.20 1.94 0.70
N ILE A 57 1.91 3.05 0.92
CA ILE A 57 2.03 3.70 2.23
C ILE A 57 0.70 4.35 2.67
N TYR A 58 -0.20 4.62 1.72
CA TYR A 58 -1.56 5.08 2.00
C TYR A 58 -2.49 3.89 2.28
N CYS A 59 -2.42 2.85 1.44
CA CYS A 59 -3.11 1.58 1.62
C CYS A 59 -2.37 0.50 0.83
N ASP A 60 -1.97 -0.60 1.47
CA ASP A 60 -1.24 -1.68 0.80
C ASP A 60 -2.23 -2.67 0.17
N ALA A 61 -2.49 -2.52 -1.13
CA ALA A 61 -3.39 -3.39 -1.90
C ALA A 61 -2.91 -4.86 -2.02
N ASN A 62 -1.70 -5.17 -1.52
CA ASN A 62 -1.14 -6.52 -1.45
C ASN A 62 -1.19 -7.08 -0.01
N ARG A 63 -2.07 -6.55 0.83
CA ARG A 63 -2.35 -7.03 2.20
C ARG A 63 -3.81 -7.36 2.37
N ALA A 64 -4.09 -8.23 3.35
CA ALA A 64 -5.47 -8.53 3.70
C ALA A 64 -6.11 -7.32 4.38
N ALA A 65 -7.36 -7.01 4.04
CA ALA A 65 -8.10 -5.87 4.60
C ALA A 65 -8.25 -5.92 6.14
N THR A 66 -8.06 -7.11 6.74
CA THR A 66 -8.14 -7.35 8.17
C THR A 66 -6.80 -7.17 8.90
N GLU A 67 -5.67 -7.01 8.21
CA GLU A 67 -4.34 -6.81 8.81
C GLU A 67 -4.17 -5.37 9.34
N LEU A 68 -4.83 -5.07 10.45
CA LEU A 68 -4.89 -3.75 11.06
C LEU A 68 -4.16 -3.71 12.41
N ASP A 69 -3.33 -2.68 12.63
CA ASP A 69 -2.69 -2.42 13.92
C ASP A 69 -3.69 -1.71 14.85
N PRO A 70 -4.12 -2.33 15.96
CA PRO A 70 -5.10 -1.74 16.87
C PRO A 70 -4.58 -0.46 17.54
N GLY A 71 -3.26 -0.28 17.64
CA GLY A 71 -2.66 0.94 18.18
C GLY A 71 -2.80 2.17 17.27
N MET A 72 -3.29 2.00 16.04
CA MET A 72 -3.55 3.11 15.10
C MET A 72 -4.98 3.67 15.20
N PHE A 73 -5.86 3.04 15.98
CA PHE A 73 -7.29 3.39 16.07
C PHE A 73 -7.65 3.79 17.50
N THR A 74 -8.61 4.70 17.63
CA THR A 74 -9.13 5.12 18.95
C THR A 74 -10.16 4.13 19.46
N GLU A 75 -11.03 3.66 18.55
CA GLU A 75 -12.02 2.64 18.81
C GLU A 75 -11.45 1.23 18.67
N PRO A 76 -12.04 0.23 19.35
CA PRO A 76 -11.70 -1.17 19.12
C PRO A 76 -11.91 -1.56 17.65
N LEU A 77 -11.00 -2.39 17.12
CA LEU A 77 -11.14 -2.94 15.79
C LEU A 77 -12.37 -3.86 15.68
N PRO A 78 -13.01 -3.94 14.50
CA PRO A 78 -14.06 -4.92 14.25
C PRO A 78 -13.60 -6.36 14.53
N PRO A 79 -14.50 -7.27 14.92
CA PRO A 79 -14.17 -8.68 15.10
C PRO A 79 -13.64 -9.27 13.79
N GLY A 80 -12.64 -10.15 13.89
CA GLY A 80 -12.02 -10.80 12.73
C GLY A 80 -10.84 -10.05 12.10
N CYS A 81 -10.41 -8.92 12.68
CA CYS A 81 -9.14 -8.30 12.30
C CYS A 81 -7.96 -9.19 12.71
N ASP A 82 -7.01 -9.39 11.80
CA ASP A 82 -5.72 -10.02 12.11
C ASP A 82 -4.75 -8.95 12.63
N SER A 83 -4.88 -8.64 13.91
CA SER A 83 -4.02 -7.67 14.60
C SER A 83 -2.68 -8.25 15.05
N THR A 84 -2.41 -9.53 14.76
CA THR A 84 -1.25 -10.26 15.29
C THR A 84 -0.34 -10.82 14.20
N SER A 85 -0.61 -10.49 12.94
CA SER A 85 0.29 -10.89 11.85
C SER A 85 1.71 -10.34 12.09
N PRO A 86 2.78 -11.05 11.69
CA PRO A 86 4.14 -10.53 11.77
C PRO A 86 4.32 -9.17 11.08
N ARG A 87 3.55 -8.91 10.02
CA ARG A 87 3.59 -7.65 9.27
C ARG A 87 2.93 -6.52 10.06
N VAL A 88 1.76 -6.77 10.65
CA VAL A 88 1.10 -5.80 11.53
C VAL A 88 2.00 -5.42 12.70
N ARG A 89 2.62 -6.40 13.37
CA ARG A 89 3.58 -6.12 14.46
C ARG A 89 4.79 -5.30 14.01
N ALA A 90 5.22 -5.45 12.76
CA ALA A 90 6.28 -4.65 12.15
C ALA A 90 5.82 -3.26 11.69
N GLY A 91 4.54 -2.90 11.82
CA GLY A 91 3.97 -1.64 11.36
C GLY A 91 3.69 -1.60 9.84
N LEU A 92 3.57 -2.77 9.20
CA LEU A 92 3.42 -2.93 7.74
C LEU A 92 2.12 -3.67 7.37
N GLY A 93 1.04 -3.42 8.12
CA GLY A 93 -0.31 -3.91 7.81
C GLY A 93 -0.92 -3.25 6.57
N VAL A 94 -2.22 -3.44 6.35
CA VAL A 94 -2.93 -2.85 5.19
C VAL A 94 -2.93 -1.33 5.22
N ILE A 95 -2.90 -0.73 6.41
CA ILE A 95 -2.56 0.68 6.62
C ILE A 95 -1.22 0.69 7.36
N PRO A 96 -0.09 1.00 6.68
CA PRO A 96 1.21 1.02 7.31
C PRO A 96 1.34 2.11 8.37
N ARG A 97 1.93 1.78 9.52
CA ARG A 97 2.26 2.72 10.60
C ARG A 97 3.60 3.41 10.37
N ILE A 98 4.51 2.73 9.67
CA ILE A 98 5.87 3.19 9.39
C ILE A 98 6.17 3.12 7.89
N SER A 99 7.12 3.93 7.44
CA SER A 99 7.73 3.77 6.12
C SER A 99 8.96 2.89 6.26
N ALA A 100 9.06 1.86 5.40
CA ALA A 100 10.25 1.04 5.21
C ALA A 100 10.98 1.48 3.94
#